data_AF-A0A947X054-F1
#
_entry.id   AF-A0A947X054-F1
#
_cell.length_a   1.000
_cell.length_b   1.000
_cell.length_c   1.000
_cell.angle_alpha   90.00
_cell.angle_beta   90.00
_cell.angle_gamma   90.00
#
_symmetry.space_group_name_H-M   'P 1'
#
loop_
_entity.id
_entity.type
_entity.pdbx_description
1 polymer ?
#
loop_
_entity_poly.entity_id
_entity_poly.type
_entity_poly.pdbx_seq_one_letter_code
_entity_poly.pdbx_strand_id
1 'polypeptide(L)'
;MKLLLQRILSAVLLFHFSLAIAGSGSDATWIIAADSGEVSHGESIVLAVIRPSSITVWPDSLQARIRWGSKAETVTLLQGKEQHENGTYRYYRFEGKMRHSGLLQVELEDVKSNRVLIRIIGTAVPSEAMASNETAVIPGRFEPMPESEPALSALEPVYLLAGVNHGLDARFQLSFKYRLFDPESTPVQWVPAMGKLHFGYTQTSIWDLGADSKPFHDTSYRPGLFWQSRLDEKSFHPSYLRTGYEHESNGKDVPDSRSIDIFYVQPVLRKDFSDGNSLFFAPRFYTYLNRDENPDIARYRGHADWQGRYGQEQSWMLTGRVRTGTAGYGSVQLDLSAPLRKPLFARTGGFIHLQLFSGYGESLIDYNVRSTMQLRVGYSIVR
;
A
#
# COMPACT_ATOMS: atom_id res chain seq x y z
N MET A 1 42.17 26.90 -20.18
CA MET A 1 41.33 27.14 -18.99
C MET A 1 40.12 26.20 -19.06
N LYS A 2 40.19 24.85 -19.02
CA LYS A 2 41.04 23.89 -18.27
C LYS A 2 41.26 24.35 -16.83
N LEU A 3 40.69 23.59 -15.88
CA LEU A 3 40.66 23.78 -14.42
C LEU A 3 39.54 24.70 -13.88
N LEU A 4 38.31 24.21 -13.90
CA LEU A 4 37.38 24.34 -12.76
C LEU A 4 36.35 23.18 -12.80
N LEU A 5 36.87 21.97 -13.01
CA LEU A 5 36.14 20.72 -13.11
C LEU A 5 36.81 19.75 -12.13
N GLN A 6 36.53 19.92 -10.84
CA GLN A 6 36.77 18.95 -9.76
C GLN A 6 36.46 19.63 -8.44
N ARG A 7 35.64 18.94 -7.62
CA ARG A 7 35.34 19.14 -6.19
C ARG A 7 33.94 19.68 -5.90
N ILE A 8 33.17 18.81 -5.22
CA ILE A 8 31.99 19.08 -4.37
C ILE A 8 30.68 19.12 -5.20
N LEU A 9 29.69 18.22 -5.07
CA LEU A 9 29.28 17.39 -3.94
C LEU A 9 28.57 16.11 -4.45
N SER A 10 29.20 14.95 -4.27
CA SER A 10 28.52 13.66 -4.26
C SER A 10 28.00 13.42 -2.85
N ALA A 11 26.69 13.42 -2.66
CA ALA A 11 26.05 12.97 -1.42
C ALA A 11 24.99 11.92 -1.79
N VAL A 12 25.49 10.76 -2.20
CA VAL A 12 24.74 9.50 -2.14
C VAL A 12 24.49 9.24 -0.67
N LEU A 13 23.22 9.25 -0.25
CA LEU A 13 22.82 8.82 1.08
C LEU A 13 23.04 7.30 1.18
N LEU A 14 24.29 6.93 1.46
CA LEU A 14 24.67 5.64 2.02
C LEU A 14 24.10 5.62 3.44
N PHE A 15 22.91 5.06 3.60
CA PHE A 15 22.48 4.55 4.90
C PHE A 15 23.43 3.43 5.30
N HIS A 16 24.45 3.80 6.06
CA HIS A 16 25.24 2.86 6.86
C HIS A 16 24.28 2.27 7.90
N PHE A 17 23.93 1.01 7.73
CA PHE A 17 23.43 0.20 8.83
C PHE A 17 24.62 -0.03 9.77
N SER A 18 24.81 0.87 10.73
CA SER A 18 25.60 0.61 11.93
C SER A 18 24.81 -0.42 12.74
N LEU A 19 24.96 -1.70 12.42
CA LEU A 19 24.53 -2.76 13.31
C LEU A 19 25.47 -2.69 14.52
N ALA A 20 25.00 -2.05 15.60
CA ALA A 20 25.63 -2.16 16.90
C ALA A 20 25.54 -3.64 17.31
N ILE A 21 26.57 -4.41 16.97
CA ILE A 21 26.83 -5.70 17.58
C ILE A 21 27.25 -5.36 19.00
N ALA A 22 26.26 -5.32 19.90
CA ALA A 22 26.51 -5.45 21.32
C ALA A 22 27.24 -6.78 21.51
N GLY A 23 28.54 -6.68 21.80
CA GLY A 23 29.40 -7.81 22.07
C GLY A 23 28.92 -8.54 23.31
N SER A 24 28.40 -9.74 23.12
CA SER A 24 28.41 -10.80 24.11
C SER A 24 28.47 -12.13 23.36
N GLY A 25 29.68 -12.72 23.31
CA GLY A 25 30.01 -14.06 22.82
C GLY A 25 29.03 -14.70 21.83
N SER A 26 29.07 -14.32 20.56
CA SER A 26 28.16 -14.92 19.57
C SER A 26 28.84 -16.10 18.88
N ASP A 27 28.32 -17.31 19.15
CA ASP A 27 28.54 -18.49 18.30
C ASP A 27 28.49 -18.09 16.82
N ALA A 28 29.51 -18.51 16.06
CA ALA A 28 29.57 -18.32 14.62
C ALA A 28 28.30 -18.87 13.95
N THR A 29 27.35 -17.99 13.60
CA THR A 29 26.03 -18.38 13.10
C THR A 29 25.97 -18.11 11.60
N TRP A 30 25.65 -19.14 10.82
CA TRP A 30 25.43 -19.04 9.39
C TRP A 30 24.10 -18.34 9.10
N ILE A 31 24.03 -17.56 8.03
CA ILE A 31 22.77 -16.92 7.60
C ILE A 31 22.30 -17.53 6.30
N ILE A 32 21.05 -17.96 6.25
CA ILE A 32 20.37 -18.45 5.06
C ILE A 32 19.26 -17.48 4.65
N ALA A 33 19.08 -17.29 3.35
CA ALA A 33 18.00 -16.52 2.75
C ALA A 33 17.51 -17.24 1.48
N ALA A 34 16.19 -17.32 1.29
CA ALA A 34 15.60 -17.81 0.05
C ALA A 34 15.48 -16.65 -0.94
N ASP A 35 15.70 -16.91 -2.23
CA ASP A 35 15.54 -15.91 -3.29
C ASP A 35 14.06 -15.51 -3.49
N SER A 36 13.15 -16.45 -3.24
CA SER A 36 11.71 -16.24 -3.20
C SER A 36 11.08 -16.85 -1.95
N GLY A 37 10.04 -16.19 -1.42
CA GLY A 37 9.21 -16.74 -0.34
C GLY A 37 8.19 -17.79 -0.82
N GLU A 38 8.03 -17.93 -2.14
CA GLU A 38 7.13 -18.89 -2.79
C GLU A 38 7.88 -19.65 -3.89
N VAL A 39 7.70 -20.97 -3.95
CA VAL A 39 8.32 -21.86 -4.95
C VAL A 39 7.25 -22.78 -5.51
N SER A 40 7.24 -23.01 -6.83
CA SER A 40 6.24 -23.88 -7.46
C SER A 40 6.51 -25.35 -7.13
N HIS A 41 5.46 -26.16 -7.00
CA HIS A 41 5.63 -27.59 -6.78
C HIS A 41 6.44 -28.26 -7.90
N GLY A 42 7.59 -28.83 -7.55
CA GLY A 42 8.53 -29.44 -8.50
C GLY A 42 9.73 -28.57 -8.87
N GLU A 43 9.76 -27.28 -8.48
CA GLU A 43 10.95 -26.44 -8.59
C GLU A 43 11.92 -26.68 -7.44
N SER A 44 13.22 -26.54 -7.72
CA SER A 44 14.28 -26.65 -6.71
C SER A 44 14.32 -25.41 -5.82
N ILE A 45 14.44 -25.63 -4.51
CA ILE A 45 14.72 -24.55 -3.56
C ILE A 45 16.17 -24.10 -3.73
N VAL A 46 16.38 -22.79 -3.85
CA VAL A 46 17.71 -22.15 -3.89
C VAL A 46 17.84 -21.23 -2.69
N LEU A 47 18.92 -21.41 -1.93
CA LEU A 47 19.26 -20.61 -0.77
C LEU A 47 20.57 -19.86 -0.99
N ALA A 48 20.55 -18.55 -0.74
CA ALA A 48 21.76 -17.78 -0.50
C ALA A 48 22.23 -18.07 0.94
N VAL A 49 23.48 -18.48 1.08
CA VAL A 49 24.09 -18.83 2.35
C VAL A 49 25.27 -17.90 2.62
N ILE A 50 25.29 -17.25 3.77
CA ILE A 50 26.36 -16.39 4.27
C ILE A 50 27.10 -17.15 5.35
N ARG A 51 28.41 -17.33 5.17
CA ARG A 51 29.28 -17.96 6.15
C ARG A 51 29.69 -16.96 7.25
N PRO A 52 29.96 -17.42 8.47
CA PRO A 52 30.71 -16.66 9.45
C PRO A 52 32.12 -16.32 8.95
N SER A 53 32.70 -15.22 9.44
CA SER A 53 34.05 -14.78 9.09
C SER A 53 35.16 -15.76 9.49
N SER A 54 34.89 -16.70 10.41
CA SER A 54 35.83 -17.73 10.85
C SER A 54 36.01 -18.89 9.87
N ILE A 55 35.03 -19.14 9.01
CA ILE A 55 35.12 -20.20 7.99
C ILE A 55 35.88 -19.63 6.82
N THR A 56 36.96 -20.26 6.34
CA THR A 56 37.76 -19.78 5.19
C THR A 56 37.52 -20.58 3.91
N VAL A 57 37.14 -21.85 4.06
CA VAL A 57 36.82 -22.77 2.96
C VAL A 57 35.31 -23.02 2.94
N TRP A 58 34.69 -22.81 1.78
CA TRP A 58 33.28 -23.09 1.60
C TRP A 58 33.04 -24.58 1.37
N PRO A 59 32.02 -25.18 2.01
CA PRO A 59 31.67 -26.57 1.75
C PRO A 59 30.97 -26.73 0.39
N ASP A 60 31.17 -27.86 -0.27
CA ASP A 60 30.53 -28.17 -1.55
C ASP A 60 29.05 -28.58 -1.39
N SER A 61 28.71 -29.05 -0.19
CA SER A 61 27.35 -29.40 0.21
C SER A 61 27.06 -29.02 1.66
N LEU A 62 25.77 -28.79 1.96
CA LEU A 62 25.27 -28.50 3.30
C LEU A 62 24.05 -29.37 3.59
N GLN A 63 23.88 -29.83 4.82
CA GLN A 63 22.62 -30.45 5.26
C GLN A 63 21.65 -29.39 5.76
N ALA A 64 20.41 -29.47 5.30
CA ALA A 64 19.33 -28.63 5.75
C ALA A 64 18.17 -29.47 6.27
N ARG A 65 17.63 -29.10 7.42
CA ARG A 65 16.42 -29.68 7.97
C ARG A 65 15.22 -28.88 7.52
N ILE A 66 14.33 -29.53 6.77
CA ILE A 66 13.07 -28.98 6.30
C ILE A 66 11.95 -29.51 7.19
N ARG A 67 11.12 -28.62 7.73
CA ARG A 67 9.95 -28.97 8.57
C ARG A 67 8.66 -28.54 7.90
N TRP A 68 7.62 -29.36 8.03
CA TRP A 68 6.25 -29.06 7.59
C TRP A 68 5.25 -29.64 8.60
N GLY A 69 4.46 -28.77 9.21
CA GLY A 69 3.61 -29.15 10.34
C GLY A 69 4.43 -29.80 11.46
N SER A 70 4.08 -31.04 11.84
CA SER A 70 4.78 -31.82 12.87
C SER A 70 5.89 -32.73 12.33
N LYS A 71 6.14 -32.73 11.02
CA LYS A 71 7.11 -33.60 10.34
C LYS A 71 8.37 -32.84 9.93
N ALA A 72 9.47 -33.56 9.76
CA ALA A 72 10.74 -33.01 9.29
C ALA A 72 11.49 -34.04 8.44
N GLU A 73 12.27 -33.55 7.48
CA GLU A 73 13.28 -34.32 6.75
C GLU A 73 14.58 -33.54 6.62
N THR A 74 15.67 -34.27 6.49
CA THR A 74 16.99 -33.73 6.20
C THR A 74 17.26 -33.86 4.71
N VAL A 75 17.70 -32.77 4.09
CA VAL A 75 18.06 -32.71 2.68
C VAL A 75 19.47 -32.20 2.48
N THR A 76 20.14 -32.73 1.46
CA THR A 76 21.43 -32.20 1.01
C THR A 76 21.21 -31.05 0.04
N LEU A 77 21.82 -29.90 0.33
CA LEU A 77 21.94 -28.75 -0.55
C LEU A 77 23.31 -28.79 -1.23
N LEU A 78 23.34 -28.66 -2.55
CA LEU A 78 24.56 -28.70 -3.37
C LEU A 78 24.89 -27.33 -3.92
N GLN A 79 26.17 -27.03 -4.11
CA GLN A 79 26.61 -25.75 -4.68
C GLN A 79 25.98 -25.50 -6.06
N GLY A 80 25.36 -24.32 -6.22
CA GLY A 80 24.82 -23.88 -7.51
C GLY A 80 25.93 -23.49 -8.49
N LYS A 81 25.90 -24.02 -9.72
CA LYS A 81 26.95 -23.82 -10.73
C LYS A 81 26.94 -22.45 -11.45
N GLU A 82 25.96 -21.57 -11.23
CA GLU A 82 25.66 -20.47 -12.18
C GLU A 82 25.47 -19.05 -11.60
N GLN A 83 25.76 -18.74 -10.33
CA GLN A 83 25.58 -17.35 -9.83
C GLN A 83 26.73 -16.85 -8.95
N HIS A 84 27.18 -15.64 -9.29
CA HIS A 84 28.22 -14.79 -8.69
C HIS A 84 28.66 -15.19 -7.26
N GLU A 85 29.87 -15.72 -7.15
CA GLU A 85 30.61 -15.72 -5.89
C GLU A 85 31.10 -14.29 -5.61
N ASN A 86 30.40 -13.57 -4.75
CA ASN A 86 31.01 -12.47 -4.01
C ASN A 86 31.42 -13.07 -2.67
N GLY A 87 32.69 -12.97 -2.26
CA GLY A 87 33.34 -13.80 -1.22
C GLY A 87 32.69 -13.87 0.18
N THR A 88 31.53 -13.24 0.37
CA THR A 88 30.71 -13.20 1.59
C THR A 88 29.52 -14.19 1.55
N TYR A 89 29.00 -14.59 0.39
CA TYR A 89 27.87 -15.52 0.29
C TYR A 89 27.97 -16.48 -0.91
N ARG A 90 27.34 -17.65 -0.82
CA ARG A 90 27.30 -18.70 -1.86
C ARG A 90 25.88 -19.29 -1.98
N TYR A 91 25.47 -19.64 -3.19
CA TYR A 91 24.17 -20.28 -3.43
C TYR A 91 24.25 -21.80 -3.34
N TYR A 92 23.28 -22.39 -2.64
CA TYR A 92 23.08 -23.83 -2.59
C TYR A 92 21.67 -24.18 -3.07
N ARG A 93 21.54 -25.31 -3.77
CA ARG A 93 20.30 -25.80 -4.37
C ARG A 93 19.97 -27.18 -3.84
N PHE A 94 18.68 -27.42 -3.60
CA PHE A 94 18.15 -28.76 -3.38
C PHE A 94 17.95 -29.51 -4.71
N GLU A 95 18.56 -30.68 -4.87
CA GLU A 95 18.47 -31.51 -6.10
C GLU A 95 17.34 -32.55 -6.10
N GLY A 96 16.47 -32.57 -5.09
CA GLY A 96 15.31 -33.46 -5.05
C GLY A 96 14.01 -32.82 -5.59
N LYS A 97 12.99 -33.65 -5.79
CA LYS A 97 11.62 -33.18 -5.98
C LYS A 97 10.97 -32.98 -4.61
N MET A 98 10.59 -31.76 -4.27
CA MET A 98 9.79 -31.50 -3.07
C MET A 98 8.46 -32.22 -3.21
N ARG A 99 8.18 -33.17 -2.31
CA ARG A 99 6.98 -34.03 -2.36
C ARG A 99 5.79 -33.40 -1.64
N HIS A 100 5.96 -32.21 -1.08
CA HIS A 100 5.01 -31.58 -0.17
C HIS A 100 4.73 -30.15 -0.59
N SER A 101 3.44 -29.78 -0.50
CA SER A 101 2.93 -28.43 -0.73
C SER A 101 2.58 -27.80 0.61
N GLY A 102 2.70 -26.48 0.74
CA GLY A 102 2.44 -25.74 1.99
C GLY A 102 3.66 -24.98 2.52
N LEU A 103 3.55 -24.46 3.74
CA LEU A 103 4.62 -23.70 4.40
C LEU A 103 5.71 -24.64 4.92
N LEU A 104 6.94 -24.42 4.47
CA LEU A 104 8.13 -25.14 4.89
C LEU A 104 9.02 -24.23 5.73
N GLN A 105 9.57 -24.77 6.80
CA GLN A 105 10.61 -24.11 7.59
C GLN A 105 11.95 -24.80 7.32
N VAL A 106 12.95 -24.03 6.91
CA VAL A 106 14.29 -24.54 6.59
C VAL A 106 15.30 -23.98 7.59
N GLU A 107 16.14 -24.84 8.16
CA GLU A 107 17.33 -24.51 8.96
C GLU A 107 18.51 -25.36 8.49
N LEU A 108 19.75 -24.87 8.61
CA LEU A 108 20.93 -25.73 8.42
C LEU A 108 21.03 -26.69 9.61
N GLU A 109 21.37 -27.93 9.35
CA GLU A 109 21.35 -28.99 10.37
C GLU A 109 22.68 -29.11 11.12
N ASP A 110 23.79 -29.07 10.38
CA ASP A 110 25.13 -29.31 10.94
C ASP A 110 25.76 -28.05 11.55
N VAL A 111 25.16 -26.89 11.30
CA VAL A 111 25.67 -25.59 11.75
C VAL A 111 24.53 -24.75 12.29
N LYS A 112 24.84 -23.91 13.30
CA LYS A 112 23.87 -22.95 13.82
C LYS A 112 23.51 -21.95 12.72
N SER A 113 22.22 -21.85 12.37
CA SER A 113 21.73 -20.87 11.40
C SER A 113 20.42 -20.23 11.83
N ASN A 114 20.04 -19.13 11.17
CA ASN A 114 18.64 -18.66 11.20
C ASN A 114 17.71 -19.66 10.47
N ARG A 115 16.40 -19.45 10.65
CA ARG A 115 15.33 -20.19 9.98
C ARG A 115 14.71 -19.34 8.89
N VAL A 116 14.34 -19.97 7.78
CA VAL A 116 13.63 -19.33 6.66
C VAL A 116 12.33 -20.08 6.40
N LEU A 117 11.27 -19.33 6.10
CA LEU A 117 9.98 -19.88 5.70
C LEU A 117 9.85 -19.79 4.18
N ILE A 118 9.43 -20.88 3.55
CA ILE A 118 9.22 -20.99 2.10
C ILE A 118 7.87 -21.66 1.87
N ARG A 119 7.01 -21.05 1.05
CA ARG A 119 5.71 -21.64 0.70
C ARG A 119 5.82 -22.41 -0.62
N ILE A 120 5.52 -23.70 -0.61
CA ILE A 120 5.41 -24.50 -1.84
C ILE A 120 3.97 -24.47 -2.35
N ILE A 121 3.78 -23.97 -3.57
CA ILE A 121 2.48 -23.88 -4.23
C ILE A 121 2.21 -25.20 -4.96
N GLY A 122 1.29 -26.02 -4.44
CA GLY A 122 0.88 -27.30 -5.01
C GLY A 122 0.11 -27.16 -6.33
N THR A 123 0.33 -28.08 -7.27
CA THR A 123 -0.65 -28.32 -8.36
C THR A 123 -1.91 -28.90 -7.74
N ALA A 124 -3.00 -28.15 -7.75
CA ALA A 124 -4.25 -28.55 -7.10
C ALA A 124 -4.81 -29.85 -7.71
N VAL A 125 -4.93 -30.88 -6.88
CA VAL A 125 -5.98 -31.91 -7.03
C VAL A 125 -7.07 -31.51 -6.04
N PRO A 126 -8.34 -31.37 -6.46
CA PRO A 126 -9.40 -30.96 -5.55
C PRO A 126 -9.72 -32.14 -4.62
N SER A 127 -9.32 -32.01 -3.36
CA SER A 127 -9.86 -32.86 -2.28
C SER A 127 -11.13 -32.20 -1.79
N GLU A 128 -12.27 -32.82 -2.11
CA GLU A 128 -13.51 -32.61 -1.35
C GLU A 128 -13.28 -32.96 0.12
N ALA A 129 -13.99 -32.25 1.00
CA ALA A 129 -13.97 -32.34 2.46
C ALA A 129 -12.79 -31.66 3.17
N MET A 130 -12.92 -30.35 3.42
CA MET A 130 -13.22 -29.81 4.76
C MET A 130 -13.65 -28.35 4.58
N ALA A 131 -14.97 -28.12 4.63
CA ALA A 131 -15.53 -26.79 4.77
C ALA A 131 -15.30 -26.31 6.20
N SER A 132 -14.14 -25.70 6.43
CA SER A 132 -14.00 -24.65 7.44
C SER A 132 -13.97 -23.32 6.70
N ASN A 133 -14.83 -22.41 7.15
CA ASN A 133 -15.15 -21.13 6.57
C ASN A 133 -13.97 -20.13 6.67
N GLU A 134 -12.80 -20.48 6.14
CA GLU A 134 -11.74 -19.52 5.88
C GLU A 134 -11.99 -18.92 4.51
N THR A 135 -12.39 -17.65 4.51
CA THR A 135 -12.50 -16.81 3.33
C THR A 135 -11.15 -16.83 2.62
N ALA A 136 -11.02 -17.65 1.58
CA ALA A 136 -9.81 -17.75 0.79
C ALA A 136 -9.46 -16.34 0.26
N VAL A 137 -8.33 -15.79 0.69
CA VAL A 137 -7.76 -14.57 0.13
C VAL A 137 -7.45 -14.87 -1.33
N ILE A 138 -8.33 -14.47 -2.24
CA ILE A 138 -8.10 -14.60 -3.67
C ILE A 138 -7.02 -13.57 -4.05
N PRO A 139 -5.83 -14.01 -4.48
CA PRO A 139 -4.76 -13.09 -4.83
C PRO A 139 -5.22 -12.17 -5.97
N GLY A 140 -5.11 -10.86 -5.75
CA GLY A 140 -5.53 -9.83 -6.69
C GLY A 140 -6.86 -9.14 -6.38
N ARG A 141 -7.57 -9.52 -5.31
CA ARG A 141 -8.68 -8.71 -4.78
C ARG A 141 -8.15 -7.54 -3.95
N PHE A 142 -8.73 -6.36 -4.17
CA PHE A 142 -8.43 -5.18 -3.36
C PHE A 142 -9.13 -5.30 -2.01
N GLU A 143 -8.41 -5.04 -0.92
CA GLU A 143 -8.97 -4.97 0.43
C GLU A 143 -8.85 -3.53 0.95
N PRO A 144 -9.96 -2.81 1.17
CA PRO A 144 -9.90 -1.42 1.62
C PRO A 144 -9.39 -1.29 3.06
N MET A 145 -9.51 -2.35 3.86
CA MET A 145 -8.93 -2.46 5.19
C MET A 145 -8.36 -3.89 5.36
N PRO A 146 -7.10 -4.11 4.92
CA PRO A 146 -6.46 -5.40 5.08
C PRO A 146 -6.27 -5.71 6.56
N GLU A 147 -6.36 -6.99 6.94
CA GLU A 147 -6.26 -7.42 8.35
C GLU A 147 -4.87 -7.15 8.94
N SER A 148 -3.85 -7.18 8.10
CA SER A 148 -2.47 -6.89 8.46
C SER A 148 -1.92 -5.77 7.58
N GLU A 149 -1.82 -4.57 8.15
CA GLU A 149 -1.13 -3.43 7.53
C GLU A 149 0.00 -2.90 8.42
N PRO A 150 1.10 -2.41 7.82
CA PRO A 150 2.11 -1.66 8.57
C PRO A 150 1.48 -0.45 9.24
N ALA A 151 2.09 0.02 10.33
CA ALA A 151 1.56 1.16 11.10
C ALA A 151 1.37 2.41 10.24
N LEU A 152 2.23 2.65 9.26
CA LEU A 152 2.07 3.66 8.22
C LEU A 152 1.67 2.99 6.91
N SER A 153 0.49 3.31 6.38
CA SER A 153 -0.01 2.78 5.11
C SER A 153 -0.79 3.83 4.32
N ALA A 154 -1.18 3.53 3.09
CA ALA A 154 -1.94 4.46 2.25
C ALA A 154 -3.40 4.59 2.74
N LEU A 155 -3.96 5.80 2.63
CA LEU A 155 -5.34 6.08 3.01
C LEU A 155 -6.24 6.30 1.78
N GLU A 156 -5.79 7.13 0.85
CA GLU A 156 -6.38 7.38 -0.46
C GLU A 156 -5.31 7.19 -1.56
N PRO A 157 -5.69 7.24 -2.85
CA PRO A 157 -4.72 7.13 -3.95
C PRO A 157 -3.63 8.20 -3.87
N VAL A 158 -2.42 7.81 -4.28
CA VAL A 158 -1.25 8.69 -4.39
C VAL A 158 -0.86 8.78 -5.85
N TYR A 159 -1.01 9.97 -6.43
CA TYR A 159 -0.87 10.17 -7.86
C TYR A 159 -0.30 11.53 -8.23
N LEU A 160 0.20 11.62 -9.46
CA LEU A 160 0.51 12.85 -10.18
C LEU A 160 -0.05 12.72 -11.60
N LEU A 161 -0.99 13.60 -11.95
CA LEU A 161 -1.70 13.62 -13.23
C LEU A 161 -1.52 14.99 -13.86
N ALA A 162 -1.42 15.05 -15.19
CA ALA A 162 -1.39 16.29 -15.95
C ALA A 162 -2.56 16.34 -16.93
N GLY A 163 -3.13 17.52 -17.12
CA GLY A 163 -4.29 17.75 -17.98
C GLY A 163 -4.14 18.94 -18.90
N VAL A 164 -4.94 18.94 -19.97
CA VAL A 164 -5.04 20.07 -20.90
C VAL A 164 -6.52 20.43 -21.07
N ASN A 165 -7.05 21.25 -20.18
CA ASN A 165 -8.35 21.89 -20.41
C ASN A 165 -8.43 23.26 -19.73
N HIS A 166 -8.52 24.32 -20.54
CA HIS A 166 -8.36 25.75 -20.18
C HIS A 166 -6.95 26.19 -19.76
N GLY A 167 -5.97 25.32 -19.86
CA GLY A 167 -4.56 25.55 -19.52
C GLY A 167 -3.85 24.21 -19.35
N LEU A 168 -2.52 24.22 -19.29
CA LEU A 168 -1.77 23.04 -18.85
C LEU A 168 -1.78 23.05 -17.33
N ASP A 169 -2.33 22.02 -16.70
CA ASP A 169 -2.29 21.88 -15.25
C ASP A 169 -1.77 20.50 -14.84
N ALA A 170 -1.39 20.38 -13.57
CA ALA A 170 -1.17 19.10 -12.94
C ALA A 170 -1.93 19.03 -11.62
N ARG A 171 -2.46 17.85 -11.31
CA ARG A 171 -3.05 17.53 -10.02
C ARG A 171 -2.28 16.39 -9.40
N PHE A 172 -1.86 16.56 -8.15
CA PHE A 172 -1.30 15.45 -7.38
C PHE A 172 -1.95 15.30 -6.01
N GLN A 173 -1.87 14.09 -5.50
CA GLN A 173 -2.36 13.75 -4.18
C GLN A 173 -1.33 12.90 -3.44
N LEU A 174 -1.11 13.25 -2.18
CA LEU A 174 -0.36 12.46 -1.20
C LEU A 174 -1.34 12.06 -0.10
N SER A 175 -1.36 10.79 0.29
CA SER A 175 -2.30 10.33 1.31
C SER A 175 -1.76 9.15 2.09
N PHE A 176 -1.80 9.26 3.42
CA PHE A 176 -1.40 8.19 4.31
C PHE A 176 -2.28 8.16 5.55
N LYS A 177 -2.26 7.01 6.23
CA LYS A 177 -2.78 6.82 7.58
C LYS A 177 -1.71 6.20 8.46
N TYR A 178 -1.74 6.59 9.73
CA TYR A 178 -0.89 6.06 10.78
C TYR A 178 -1.75 5.47 11.90
N ARG A 179 -1.56 4.19 12.21
CA ARG A 179 -2.22 3.50 13.32
C ARG A 179 -1.62 3.96 14.64
N LEU A 180 -2.43 4.60 15.48
CA LEU A 180 -1.94 5.33 16.66
C LEU A 180 -1.48 4.42 17.80
N PHE A 181 -2.08 3.23 17.91
CA PHE A 181 -1.78 2.28 18.97
C PHE A 181 -1.45 0.92 18.39
N ASP A 182 -0.38 0.31 18.91
CA ASP A 182 -0.05 -1.09 18.62
C ASP A 182 -1.16 -2.01 19.20
N PRO A 183 -1.60 -3.09 18.51
CA PRO A 183 -2.71 -3.90 18.98
C PRO A 183 -2.36 -4.64 20.27
N GLU A 184 -1.06 -4.83 20.55
CA GLU A 184 -0.56 -5.49 21.75
C GLU A 184 -0.26 -4.51 22.89
N SER A 185 -0.37 -3.19 22.65
CA SER A 185 -0.03 -2.18 23.65
C SER A 185 -1.00 -2.17 24.84
N THR A 186 -0.50 -1.78 26.02
CA THR A 186 -1.29 -1.70 27.26
C THR A 186 -2.60 -0.89 27.11
N PRO A 187 -2.64 0.27 26.42
CA PRO A 187 -3.89 1.00 26.21
C PRO A 187 -4.94 0.18 25.46
N VAL A 188 -4.53 -0.63 24.48
CA VAL A 188 -5.45 -1.47 23.69
C VAL A 188 -5.93 -2.67 24.48
N GLN A 189 -5.10 -3.24 25.35
CA GLN A 189 -5.53 -4.32 26.25
C GLN A 189 -6.65 -3.86 27.20
N TRP A 190 -6.60 -2.61 27.68
CA TRP A 190 -7.65 -2.03 28.52
C TRP A 190 -8.86 -1.59 27.71
N VAL A 191 -8.63 -1.00 26.52
CA VAL A 191 -9.67 -0.49 25.64
C VAL A 191 -9.40 -0.95 24.21
N PRO A 192 -9.94 -2.12 23.79
CA PRO A 192 -9.65 -2.70 22.47
C PRO A 192 -9.98 -1.78 21.29
N ALA A 193 -10.93 -0.86 21.46
CA ALA A 193 -11.28 0.13 20.44
C ALA A 193 -10.12 1.10 20.10
N MET A 194 -9.13 1.29 20.99
CA MET A 194 -7.99 2.17 20.74
C MET A 194 -7.09 1.65 19.62
N GLY A 195 -6.95 0.33 19.45
CA GLY A 195 -6.14 -0.27 18.39
C GLY A 195 -6.67 0.01 16.97
N LYS A 196 -7.88 0.57 16.87
CA LYS A 196 -8.57 0.92 15.64
C LYS A 196 -8.51 2.42 15.32
N LEU A 197 -7.84 3.20 16.17
CA LEU A 197 -7.65 4.65 15.97
C LEU A 197 -6.48 4.93 15.03
N HIS A 198 -6.72 5.85 14.11
CA HIS A 198 -5.78 6.25 13.09
C HIS A 198 -5.74 7.76 12.99
N PHE A 199 -4.53 8.27 12.72
CA PHE A 199 -4.34 9.58 12.15
C PHE A 199 -4.30 9.45 10.63
N GLY A 200 -5.03 10.29 9.92
CA GLY A 200 -5.01 10.40 8.47
C GLY A 200 -4.46 11.73 8.04
N TYR A 201 -3.79 11.74 6.89
CA TYR A 201 -3.42 12.96 6.21
C TYR A 201 -3.56 12.75 4.71
N THR A 202 -4.39 13.57 4.07
CA THR A 202 -4.42 13.69 2.61
C THR A 202 -4.12 15.13 2.22
N GLN A 203 -3.23 15.31 1.25
CA GLN A 203 -2.96 16.60 0.63
C GLN A 203 -3.21 16.51 -0.86
N THR A 204 -3.97 17.45 -1.41
CA THR A 204 -4.24 17.54 -2.85
C THR A 204 -3.81 18.89 -3.35
N SER A 205 -3.04 18.95 -4.43
CA SER A 205 -2.57 20.22 -5.02
C SER A 205 -2.94 20.30 -6.49
N ILE A 206 -3.38 21.48 -6.93
CA ILE A 206 -3.54 21.85 -8.33
C ILE A 206 -2.42 22.82 -8.69
N TRP A 207 -1.59 22.42 -9.63
CA TRP A 207 -0.44 23.14 -10.12
C TRP A 207 -0.75 23.72 -11.50
N ASP A 208 -0.78 25.04 -11.62
CA ASP A 208 -0.94 25.70 -12.91
C ASP A 208 0.40 25.70 -13.64
N LEU A 209 0.56 24.81 -14.61
CA LEU A 209 1.79 24.68 -15.40
C LEU A 209 1.80 25.62 -16.61
N GLY A 210 0.64 26.17 -16.97
CA GLY A 210 0.45 27.09 -18.08
C GLY A 210 0.70 28.55 -17.71
N ALA A 211 0.53 28.91 -16.43
CA ALA A 211 0.76 30.26 -15.94
C ALA A 211 2.24 30.64 -15.81
N ASP A 212 2.49 31.96 -15.80
CA ASP A 212 3.81 32.53 -15.58
C ASP A 212 4.36 32.11 -14.22
N SER A 213 5.61 31.66 -14.20
CA SER A 213 6.28 31.08 -13.02
C SER A 213 5.65 29.81 -12.45
N LYS A 214 4.61 29.26 -13.10
CA LYS A 214 3.97 27.98 -12.79
C LYS A 214 3.59 27.86 -11.31
N PRO A 215 2.72 28.74 -10.78
CA PRO A 215 2.34 28.71 -9.37
C PRO A 215 1.38 27.56 -9.06
N PHE A 216 1.32 27.18 -7.79
CA PHE A 216 0.18 26.38 -7.30
C PHE A 216 -1.08 27.24 -7.29
N HIS A 217 -2.12 26.76 -7.95
CA HIS A 217 -3.45 27.38 -7.91
C HIS A 217 -4.06 27.19 -6.51
N ASP A 218 -4.11 25.94 -6.05
CA ASP A 218 -4.59 25.59 -4.72
C ASP A 218 -3.87 24.37 -4.16
N THR A 219 -3.80 24.30 -2.83
CA THR A 219 -3.36 23.11 -2.10
C THR A 219 -4.28 22.93 -0.92
N SER A 220 -4.99 21.81 -0.85
CA SER A 220 -5.85 21.47 0.27
C SER A 220 -5.17 20.44 1.17
N TYR A 221 -5.14 20.74 2.47
CA TYR A 221 -4.57 19.93 3.55
C TYR A 221 -5.72 19.29 4.33
N ARG A 222 -5.75 17.95 4.41
CA ARG A 222 -6.81 17.19 5.09
C ARG A 222 -6.28 16.26 6.19
N PRO A 223 -5.85 16.78 7.34
CA PRO A 223 -5.57 15.95 8.51
C PRO A 223 -6.89 15.45 9.14
N GLY A 224 -6.86 14.26 9.71
CA GLY A 224 -8.02 13.68 10.37
C GLY A 224 -7.65 12.67 11.46
N LEU A 225 -8.56 12.49 12.40
CA LEU A 225 -8.51 11.44 13.41
C LEU A 225 -9.76 10.60 13.26
N PHE A 226 -9.58 9.30 13.06
CA PHE A 226 -10.70 8.41 12.80
C PHE A 226 -10.50 7.04 13.41
N TRP A 227 -11.63 6.44 13.73
CA TRP A 227 -11.74 5.04 14.06
C TRP A 227 -12.16 4.27 12.81
N GLN A 228 -11.55 3.11 12.56
CA GLN A 228 -12.00 2.21 11.50
C GLN A 228 -11.98 0.75 11.92
N SER A 229 -12.98 -0.01 11.49
CA SER A 229 -13.09 -1.43 11.81
C SER A 229 -13.73 -2.21 10.68
N ARG A 230 -13.30 -3.46 10.53
CA ARG A 230 -14.10 -4.51 9.90
C ARG A 230 -15.31 -4.83 10.77
N LEU A 231 -16.44 -5.11 10.14
CA LEU A 231 -17.69 -5.52 10.79
C LEU A 231 -18.03 -6.93 10.32
N ASP A 232 -18.79 -7.66 11.15
CA ASP A 232 -19.16 -9.05 10.85
C ASP A 232 -20.07 -9.11 9.60
N GLU A 233 -19.68 -9.92 8.62
CA GLU A 233 -20.35 -10.11 7.33
C GLU A 233 -21.62 -10.98 7.44
N LYS A 234 -22.55 -10.64 8.34
CA LYS A 234 -23.91 -11.20 8.31
C LYS A 234 -24.71 -10.36 7.31
N SER A 235 -25.28 -11.00 6.29
CA SER A 235 -25.82 -10.35 5.09
C SER A 235 -26.66 -9.08 5.33
N PHE A 236 -26.38 -8.04 4.52
CA PHE A 236 -26.87 -6.64 4.55
C PHE A 236 -26.18 -5.63 5.49
N HIS A 237 -25.18 -6.04 6.26
CA HIS A 237 -24.36 -5.11 7.02
C HIS A 237 -23.13 -4.61 6.23
N PRO A 238 -22.70 -3.35 6.42
CA PRO A 238 -21.45 -2.87 5.82
C PRO A 238 -20.27 -3.72 6.29
N SER A 239 -19.38 -4.11 5.37
CA SER A 239 -18.17 -4.89 5.66
C SER A 239 -17.17 -4.11 6.51
N TYR A 240 -17.17 -2.79 6.37
CA TYR A 240 -16.31 -1.90 7.16
C TYR A 240 -17.05 -0.66 7.60
N LEU A 241 -16.56 -0.05 8.68
CA LEU A 241 -17.01 1.25 9.15
C LEU A 241 -15.80 2.12 9.44
N ARG A 242 -15.82 3.34 8.91
CA ARG A 242 -14.91 4.42 9.29
C ARG A 242 -15.73 5.59 9.83
N THR A 243 -15.30 6.19 10.93
CA THR A 243 -15.92 7.40 11.47
C THR A 243 -14.87 8.24 12.16
N GLY A 244 -14.99 9.56 12.04
CA GLY A 244 -14.00 10.43 12.64
C GLY A 244 -14.23 11.89 12.35
N TYR A 245 -13.23 12.65 12.75
CA TYR A 245 -13.09 14.07 12.49
C TYR A 245 -12.08 14.27 11.36
N GLU A 246 -12.38 15.22 10.47
CA GLU A 246 -11.46 15.67 9.42
C GLU A 246 -11.53 17.19 9.33
N HIS A 247 -10.36 17.81 9.34
CA HIS A 247 -10.19 19.21 8.99
C HIS A 247 -9.78 19.27 7.52
N GLU A 248 -10.29 20.22 6.74
CA GLU A 248 -9.82 20.52 5.39
C GLU A 248 -9.61 22.04 5.28
N SER A 249 -8.39 22.47 4.95
CA SER A 249 -8.10 23.89 4.69
C SER A 249 -7.13 24.04 3.53
N ASN A 250 -7.09 25.22 2.92
CA ASN A 250 -6.14 25.51 1.84
C ASN A 250 -4.85 26.22 2.29
N GLY A 251 -4.72 26.54 3.58
CA GLY A 251 -3.54 27.19 4.14
C GLY A 251 -3.29 28.62 3.64
N LYS A 252 -4.27 29.25 2.98
CA LYS A 252 -4.18 30.64 2.50
C LYS A 252 -4.69 31.62 3.57
N ASP A 253 -4.20 32.85 3.50
CA ASP A 253 -4.71 33.98 4.29
C ASP A 253 -5.96 34.60 3.63
N VAL A 254 -6.67 35.44 4.35
CA VAL A 254 -7.81 36.22 3.86
C VAL A 254 -7.38 37.10 2.68
N PRO A 255 -8.17 37.22 1.60
CA PRO A 255 -9.55 36.72 1.41
C PRO A 255 -9.66 35.31 0.81
N ASP A 256 -8.54 34.68 0.49
CA ASP A 256 -8.50 33.38 -0.19
C ASP A 256 -8.55 32.20 0.79
N SER A 257 -8.57 32.47 2.08
CA SER A 257 -8.69 31.44 3.11
C SER A 257 -9.98 30.64 2.95
N ARG A 258 -9.86 29.31 2.96
CA ARG A 258 -10.98 28.39 2.98
C ARG A 258 -10.70 27.29 3.98
N SER A 259 -11.72 26.93 4.75
CA SER A 259 -11.63 25.86 5.73
C SER A 259 -13.00 25.25 6.05
N ILE A 260 -12.97 23.96 6.38
CA ILE A 260 -14.08 23.25 7.00
C ILE A 260 -13.55 22.27 8.05
N ASP A 261 -14.39 22.02 9.04
CA ASP A 261 -14.26 20.89 9.94
C ASP A 261 -15.48 20.01 9.78
N ILE A 262 -15.27 18.70 9.62
CA ILE A 262 -16.36 17.74 9.49
C ILE A 262 -16.25 16.61 10.51
N PHE A 263 -17.39 16.18 11.02
CA PHE A 263 -17.55 14.86 11.61
C PHE A 263 -18.25 13.96 10.59
N TYR A 264 -17.76 12.75 10.39
CA TYR A 264 -18.28 11.86 9.36
C TYR A 264 -18.45 10.41 9.82
N VAL A 265 -19.35 9.71 9.11
CA VAL A 265 -19.57 8.27 9.18
C VAL A 265 -19.54 7.72 7.76
N GLN A 266 -18.76 6.67 7.55
CA GLN A 266 -18.51 6.06 6.25
C GLN A 266 -18.60 4.53 6.37
N PRO A 267 -19.79 3.94 6.22
CA PRO A 267 -19.92 2.51 6.00
C PRO A 267 -19.34 2.13 4.63
N VAL A 268 -18.76 0.94 4.52
CA VAL A 268 -18.23 0.39 3.27
C VAL A 268 -18.88 -0.96 3.02
N LEU A 269 -19.64 -1.05 1.93
CA LEU A 269 -20.25 -2.27 1.44
C LEU A 269 -19.32 -2.91 0.41
N ARG A 270 -19.15 -4.22 0.49
CA ARG A 270 -18.40 -5.01 -0.49
C ARG A 270 -19.32 -6.03 -1.17
N LYS A 271 -19.14 -6.18 -2.47
CA LYS A 271 -19.70 -7.30 -3.23
C LYS A 271 -18.65 -7.84 -4.19
N ASP A 272 -18.37 -9.12 -4.06
CA ASP A 272 -17.47 -9.83 -4.96
C ASP A 272 -18.27 -10.53 -6.08
N PHE A 273 -17.73 -10.52 -7.29
CA PHE A 273 -18.34 -11.10 -8.48
C PHE A 273 -17.56 -12.34 -8.95
N SER A 274 -18.23 -13.20 -9.72
CA SER A 274 -17.66 -14.46 -10.22
C SER A 274 -16.55 -14.27 -11.26
N ASP A 275 -16.48 -13.10 -11.89
CA ASP A 275 -15.44 -12.71 -12.85
C ASP A 275 -14.14 -12.23 -12.17
N GLY A 276 -14.09 -12.27 -10.83
CA GLY A 276 -12.96 -11.84 -10.02
C GLY A 276 -12.99 -10.37 -9.61
N ASN A 277 -13.90 -9.56 -10.17
CA ASN A 277 -14.04 -8.16 -9.78
C ASN A 277 -14.69 -7.99 -8.40
N SER A 278 -14.33 -6.93 -7.71
CA SER A 278 -14.97 -6.51 -6.46
C SER A 278 -15.56 -5.11 -6.62
N LEU A 279 -16.80 -4.92 -6.15
CA LEU A 279 -17.43 -3.62 -5.98
C LEU A 279 -17.35 -3.21 -4.51
N PHE A 280 -16.77 -2.04 -4.27
CA PHE A 280 -16.82 -1.35 -3.00
C PHE A 280 -17.71 -0.12 -3.15
N PHE A 281 -18.66 0.06 -2.24
CA PHE A 281 -19.48 1.26 -2.16
C PHE A 281 -19.36 1.85 -0.75
N ALA A 282 -18.84 3.06 -0.66
CA ALA A 282 -18.39 3.70 0.56
C ALA A 282 -18.98 5.11 0.72
N PRO A 283 -20.32 5.26 0.86
CA PRO A 283 -20.93 6.55 1.09
C PRO A 283 -20.38 7.17 2.37
N ARG A 284 -19.98 8.44 2.31
CA ARG A 284 -19.48 9.21 3.46
C ARG A 284 -20.49 10.28 3.79
N PHE A 285 -21.17 10.13 4.92
CA PHE A 285 -22.11 11.12 5.44
C PHE A 285 -21.42 12.01 6.46
N TYR A 286 -21.65 13.32 6.41
CA TYR A 286 -20.96 14.24 7.29
C TYR A 286 -21.80 15.47 7.68
N THR A 287 -21.46 16.00 8.85
CA THR A 287 -21.92 17.31 9.31
C THR A 287 -20.75 18.27 9.39
N TYR A 288 -21.01 19.55 9.13
CA TYR A 288 -20.03 20.60 9.30
C TYR A 288 -20.01 21.04 10.77
N LEU A 289 -18.85 20.94 11.40
CA LEU A 289 -18.57 21.47 12.73
C LEU A 289 -18.12 22.93 12.64
N ASN A 290 -17.38 23.27 11.59
CA ASN A 290 -16.96 24.62 11.22
C ASN A 290 -16.97 24.76 9.70
N ARG A 291 -17.33 25.97 9.22
CA ARG A 291 -17.29 26.38 7.81
C ARG A 291 -17.28 27.90 7.67
N ASP A 292 -16.76 28.64 8.65
CA ASP A 292 -16.94 30.09 8.76
C ASP A 292 -16.32 30.86 7.57
N GLU A 293 -15.21 30.38 7.02
CA GLU A 293 -14.53 30.96 5.85
C GLU A 293 -15.31 30.73 4.53
N ASN A 294 -16.23 29.77 4.51
CA ASN A 294 -17.05 29.42 3.36
C ASN A 294 -18.43 28.93 3.83
N PRO A 295 -19.29 29.81 4.39
CA PRO A 295 -20.52 29.41 5.05
C PRO A 295 -21.50 28.70 4.14
N ASP A 296 -21.45 28.96 2.83
CA ASP A 296 -22.36 28.41 1.84
C ASP A 296 -21.86 27.12 1.18
N ILE A 297 -20.72 26.54 1.62
CA ILE A 297 -20.11 25.34 1.02
C ILE A 297 -21.05 24.14 0.91
N ALA A 298 -22.00 23.98 1.84
CA ALA A 298 -22.99 22.92 1.81
C ALA A 298 -23.91 22.98 0.56
N ARG A 299 -24.10 24.17 -0.03
CA ARG A 299 -24.85 24.33 -1.28
C ARG A 299 -24.21 23.56 -2.43
N TYR A 300 -22.89 23.39 -2.39
CA TYR A 300 -22.06 22.80 -3.44
C TYR A 300 -21.63 21.37 -3.13
N ARG A 301 -21.15 21.10 -1.91
CA ARG A 301 -20.66 19.78 -1.50
C ARG A 301 -21.71 18.90 -0.82
N GLY A 302 -22.71 19.51 -0.18
CA GLY A 302 -23.78 18.78 0.50
C GLY A 302 -23.35 18.20 1.83
N HIS A 303 -23.95 17.05 2.19
CA HIS A 303 -23.70 16.33 3.44
C HIS A 303 -23.33 14.86 3.19
N ALA A 304 -23.10 14.50 1.93
CA ALA A 304 -22.82 13.13 1.53
C ALA A 304 -21.91 13.12 0.29
N ASP A 305 -20.85 12.32 0.38
CA ASP A 305 -20.00 11.94 -0.76
C ASP A 305 -20.29 10.47 -1.10
N TRP A 306 -20.76 10.20 -2.31
CA TRP A 306 -21.03 8.85 -2.80
C TRP A 306 -19.80 8.32 -3.52
N GLN A 307 -19.17 7.29 -2.95
CA GLN A 307 -17.89 6.78 -3.45
C GLN A 307 -18.02 5.31 -3.82
N GLY A 308 -17.48 4.93 -4.97
CA GLY A 308 -17.48 3.55 -5.45
C GLY A 308 -16.15 3.16 -6.07
N ARG A 309 -15.76 1.90 -5.94
CA ARG A 309 -14.62 1.30 -6.65
C ARG A 309 -15.04 -0.04 -7.24
N TYR A 310 -14.66 -0.29 -8.49
CA TYR A 310 -14.96 -1.54 -9.19
C TYR A 310 -13.75 -2.00 -10.00
N GLY A 311 -13.33 -3.25 -9.82
CA GLY A 311 -12.23 -3.84 -10.57
C GLY A 311 -11.39 -4.80 -9.71
N GLN A 312 -10.11 -4.93 -10.07
CA GLN A 312 -9.16 -5.85 -9.41
C GLN A 312 -7.82 -5.17 -9.15
N GLU A 313 -7.15 -5.56 -8.08
CA GLU A 313 -5.88 -4.99 -7.66
C GLU A 313 -4.72 -5.33 -8.60
N GLN A 314 -4.83 -6.41 -9.38
CA GLN A 314 -3.84 -6.79 -10.39
C GLN A 314 -4.29 -6.49 -11.82
N SER A 315 -5.43 -5.82 -12.00
CA SER A 315 -5.98 -5.45 -13.31
C SER A 315 -6.43 -3.99 -13.30
N TRP A 316 -7.34 -3.60 -14.17
CA TRP A 316 -7.93 -2.28 -14.16
C TRP A 316 -8.79 -2.05 -12.89
N MET A 317 -8.90 -0.79 -12.48
CA MET A 317 -9.80 -0.36 -11.42
C MET A 317 -10.42 0.98 -11.76
N LEU A 318 -11.75 1.02 -11.69
CA LEU A 318 -12.57 2.22 -11.84
C LEU A 318 -12.99 2.71 -10.45
N THR A 319 -12.65 3.95 -10.13
CA THR A 319 -13.10 4.66 -8.93
C THR A 319 -14.02 5.81 -9.34
N GLY A 320 -15.11 5.99 -8.62
CA GLY A 320 -16.05 7.08 -8.85
C GLY A 320 -16.41 7.79 -7.55
N ARG A 321 -16.57 9.11 -7.64
CA ARG A 321 -17.05 9.95 -6.54
C ARG A 321 -18.07 10.95 -7.05
N VAL A 322 -19.22 11.01 -6.38
CA VAL A 322 -20.29 11.97 -6.67
C VAL A 322 -20.59 12.78 -5.42
N ARG A 323 -20.70 14.10 -5.58
CA ARG A 323 -21.16 15.02 -4.55
C ARG A 323 -22.45 15.69 -4.98
N THR A 324 -23.39 15.81 -4.06
CA THR A 324 -24.70 16.42 -4.29
C THR A 324 -24.92 17.51 -3.25
N GLY A 325 -24.83 18.77 -3.68
CA GLY A 325 -25.05 19.95 -2.87
C GLY A 325 -26.52 20.20 -2.53
N THR A 326 -26.76 20.97 -1.48
CA THR A 326 -28.13 21.27 -1.00
C THR A 326 -28.91 22.23 -1.90
N ALA A 327 -28.24 22.89 -2.86
CA ALA A 327 -28.85 23.84 -3.79
C ALA A 327 -28.87 23.34 -5.25
N GLY A 328 -28.77 22.03 -5.46
CA GLY A 328 -28.77 21.43 -6.80
C GLY A 328 -27.44 21.50 -7.55
N TYR A 329 -26.38 22.02 -6.91
CA TYR A 329 -25.01 21.91 -7.41
C TYR A 329 -24.42 20.53 -7.09
N GLY A 330 -23.33 20.17 -7.76
CA GLY A 330 -22.65 18.91 -7.50
C GLY A 330 -21.44 18.70 -8.38
N SER A 331 -20.79 17.56 -8.20
CA SER A 331 -19.61 17.18 -8.97
C SER A 331 -19.52 15.68 -9.14
N VAL A 332 -18.90 15.26 -10.23
CA VAL A 332 -18.53 13.88 -10.49
C VAL A 332 -17.04 13.81 -10.77
N GLN A 333 -16.37 12.85 -10.14
CA GLN A 333 -15.01 12.45 -10.46
C GLN A 333 -15.00 10.97 -10.82
N LEU A 334 -14.33 10.61 -11.92
CA LEU A 334 -14.10 9.23 -12.34
C LEU A 334 -12.60 9.04 -12.57
N ASP A 335 -12.07 7.95 -12.03
CA ASP A 335 -10.67 7.60 -12.10
C ASP A 335 -10.55 6.17 -12.64
N LEU A 336 -9.82 5.96 -13.72
CA LEU A 336 -9.48 4.65 -14.26
C LEU A 336 -7.98 4.43 -14.10
N SER A 337 -7.60 3.34 -13.45
CA SER A 337 -6.19 2.96 -13.27
C SER A 337 -5.92 1.54 -13.73
N ALA A 338 -4.72 1.28 -14.24
CA ALA A 338 -4.29 -0.08 -14.61
C ALA A 338 -2.79 -0.28 -14.35
N PRO A 339 -2.35 -1.47 -13.89
CA PRO A 339 -0.96 -1.71 -13.53
C PRO A 339 -0.07 -1.69 -14.76
N LEU A 340 1.09 -1.06 -14.62
CA LEU A 340 2.13 -1.13 -15.62
C LEU A 340 2.80 -2.50 -15.52
N ARG A 341 2.58 -3.35 -16.53
CA ARG A 341 3.09 -4.74 -16.59
C ARG A 341 4.62 -4.87 -16.68
N LYS A 342 5.34 -3.75 -16.67
CA LYS A 342 6.81 -3.69 -16.60
C LYS A 342 7.20 -2.76 -15.46
N PRO A 343 8.15 -3.14 -14.60
CA PRO A 343 8.70 -2.23 -13.59
C PRO A 343 9.53 -1.16 -14.29
N LEU A 344 8.88 -0.07 -14.73
CA LEU A 344 9.54 1.07 -15.36
C LEU A 344 10.33 1.92 -14.35
N PHE A 345 9.95 1.84 -13.08
CA PHE A 345 10.65 2.44 -11.94
C PHE A 345 10.87 1.37 -10.86
N ALA A 346 11.54 1.70 -9.75
CA ALA A 346 11.95 0.78 -8.68
C ALA A 346 10.85 -0.23 -8.28
N ARG A 347 11.25 -1.38 -7.69
CA ARG A 347 10.50 -2.62 -7.35
C ARG A 347 8.99 -2.55 -7.00
N THR A 348 8.44 -1.39 -6.70
CA THR A 348 7.01 -1.09 -6.64
C THR A 348 6.45 -0.78 -8.03
N GLY A 349 5.76 -1.73 -8.66
CA GLY A 349 4.94 -1.43 -9.83
C GLY A 349 3.95 -0.29 -9.51
N GLY A 350 3.67 0.58 -10.48
CA GLY A 350 2.62 1.59 -10.34
C GLY A 350 1.63 1.50 -11.48
N PHE A 351 0.70 2.45 -11.51
CA PHE A 351 -0.47 2.39 -12.37
C PHE A 351 -0.51 3.59 -13.30
N ILE A 352 -0.83 3.35 -14.57
CA ILE A 352 -1.31 4.43 -15.42
C ILE A 352 -2.67 4.85 -14.89
N HIS A 353 -2.92 6.16 -14.83
CA HIS A 353 -4.11 6.72 -14.18
C HIS A 353 -4.70 7.80 -15.07
N LEU A 354 -5.97 7.62 -15.43
CA LEU A 354 -6.83 8.56 -16.13
C LEU A 354 -7.86 9.13 -15.14
N GLN A 355 -7.97 10.45 -15.04
CA GLN A 355 -8.97 11.11 -14.19
C GLN A 355 -9.83 12.05 -15.03
N LEU A 356 -11.13 11.99 -14.77
CA LEU A 356 -12.15 12.88 -15.28
C LEU A 356 -12.81 13.59 -14.10
N PHE A 357 -12.92 14.91 -14.14
CA PHE A 357 -13.67 15.70 -13.16
C PHE A 357 -14.62 16.66 -13.86
N SER A 358 -15.82 16.85 -13.33
CA SER A 358 -16.78 17.85 -13.82
C SER A 358 -17.70 18.31 -12.70
N GLY A 359 -17.97 19.62 -12.64
CA GLY A 359 -18.86 20.21 -11.63
C GLY A 359 -18.12 21.15 -10.67
N TYR A 360 -18.63 21.27 -9.44
CA TYR A 360 -18.16 22.25 -8.46
C TYR A 360 -17.15 21.67 -7.45
N GLY A 361 -16.24 22.50 -6.93
CA GLY A 361 -15.36 22.14 -5.81
C GLY A 361 -14.34 21.05 -6.10
N GLU A 362 -13.65 21.22 -7.22
CA GLU A 362 -12.44 20.47 -7.59
C GLU A 362 -11.30 20.66 -6.59
N SER A 363 -11.19 21.90 -6.11
CA SER A 363 -10.31 22.41 -5.06
C SER A 363 -11.15 23.06 -3.97
N LEU A 364 -10.53 23.46 -2.86
CA LEU A 364 -11.26 24.15 -1.80
C LEU A 364 -11.44 25.65 -2.14
N ILE A 365 -10.46 26.29 -2.79
CA ILE A 365 -10.59 27.67 -3.27
C ILE A 365 -11.75 27.82 -4.27
N ASP A 366 -11.97 26.82 -5.13
CA ASP A 366 -13.00 26.79 -6.17
C ASP A 366 -14.26 26.02 -5.75
N TYR A 367 -14.55 25.90 -4.46
CA TYR A 367 -15.72 25.15 -3.98
C TYR A 367 -17.05 25.60 -4.62
N ASN A 368 -17.14 26.88 -4.97
CA ASN A 368 -18.30 27.54 -5.56
C ASN A 368 -18.15 27.86 -7.07
N VAL A 369 -17.05 27.44 -7.70
CA VAL A 369 -16.80 27.62 -9.14
C VAL A 369 -17.06 26.30 -9.86
N ARG A 370 -17.73 26.38 -11.02
CA ARG A 370 -18.00 25.20 -11.85
C ARG A 370 -16.85 24.96 -12.81
N SER A 371 -16.14 23.86 -12.64
CA SER A 371 -15.24 23.34 -13.67
C SER A 371 -16.04 22.67 -14.78
N THR A 372 -15.65 22.93 -16.03
CA THR A 372 -16.00 22.07 -17.17
C THR A 372 -15.30 20.71 -17.03
N MET A 373 -15.47 19.82 -18.00
CA MET A 373 -14.89 18.47 -17.93
C MET A 373 -13.35 18.53 -17.98
N GLN A 374 -12.69 18.32 -16.85
CA GLN A 374 -11.24 18.22 -16.73
C GLN A 374 -10.79 16.79 -17.00
N LEU A 375 -9.84 16.61 -17.93
CA LEU A 375 -9.25 15.33 -18.27
C LEU A 375 -7.76 15.37 -17.93
N ARG A 376 -7.32 14.45 -17.06
CA ARG A 376 -5.92 14.30 -16.66
C ARG A 376 -5.43 12.88 -16.84
N VAL A 377 -4.16 12.74 -17.19
CA VAL A 377 -3.47 11.46 -17.32
C VAL A 377 -2.15 11.51 -16.56
N GLY A 378 -1.77 10.43 -15.91
CA GLY A 378 -0.46 10.31 -15.31
C GLY A 378 -0.24 8.99 -14.61
N TYR A 379 0.38 9.07 -13.45
CA TYR A 379 0.89 7.93 -12.72
C TYR A 379 0.40 7.93 -11.28
N SER A 380 0.02 6.75 -10.79
CA SER A 380 -0.24 6.52 -9.37
C SER A 380 0.69 5.46 -8.80
N ILE A 381 1.10 5.68 -7.55
CA ILE A 381 1.90 4.75 -6.75
C ILE A 381 0.97 3.83 -5.97
N VAL A 382 -0.17 4.36 -5.51
CA VAL A 382 -1.24 3.63 -4.80
C VAL A 382 -2.59 4.09 -5.33
N ARG A 383 -3.58 3.20 -5.41
CA ARG A 383 -4.88 3.45 -6.07
C ARG A 383 -6.12 3.11 -5.25
#